data_AF-A0A839PWP9-F1
#
_entry.id   AF-A0A839PWP9-F1
#
_cell.length_a   1.000
_cell.length_b   1.000
_cell.length_c   1.000
_cell.angle_alpha   90.00
_cell.angle_beta   90.00
_cell.angle_gamma   90.00
#
_symmetry.space_group_name_H-M   'P 1'
#
loop_
_entity.id
_entity.type
_entity.pdbx_description
1 polymer ?
#
loop_
_entity_poly.entity_id
_entity_poly.type
_entity_poly.pdbx_seq_one_letter_code
_entity_poly.pdbx_strand_id
1 'polypeptide(L)'
;MRKVPASMFTVRTQALDMHADGPAHDKLLDRVTNGGYGLVVVDTLRRVSGRADGNGSQMGHVVDNLDRLRRATDNGAVVVLSHTAKDDHTTRRFSGIEDDADIVWHAKRPPDGPAMALDLTNKKMKDGPEGERVELTLAPVLDSLVVSKYARTGSGHVVDTDEAVMDAMRETFAHTGASTQQLIEVTEMPKSTV
;
A
#
# COMPACT_ATOMS: atom_id res chain seq x y z
N MET A 1 -6.82 -11.30 -16.31
CA MET A 1 -6.77 -10.16 -15.37
C MET A 1 -7.82 -9.13 -15.80
N ARG A 2 -8.88 -8.92 -14.99
CA ARG A 2 -9.94 -7.96 -15.33
C ARG A 2 -9.43 -6.55 -15.07
N LYS A 3 -9.30 -5.71 -16.11
CA LYS A 3 -8.88 -4.31 -15.93
C LYS A 3 -9.95 -3.58 -15.12
N VAL A 4 -9.52 -2.87 -14.07
CA VAL A 4 -10.40 -1.94 -13.36
C VAL A 4 -10.74 -0.81 -14.32
N PRO A 5 -12.03 -0.51 -14.58
CA PRO A 5 -12.41 0.57 -15.48
C PRO A 5 -11.87 1.91 -14.97
N ALA A 6 -11.34 2.75 -15.85
CA ALA A 6 -10.88 4.08 -15.46
C ALA A 6 -12.00 4.92 -14.82
N SER A 7 -13.25 4.67 -15.19
CA SER A 7 -14.44 5.29 -14.60
C SER A 7 -14.72 4.90 -13.15
N MET A 8 -14.04 3.87 -12.61
CA MET A 8 -14.18 3.44 -11.22
C MET A 8 -13.51 4.40 -10.24
N PHE A 9 -12.55 5.20 -10.71
CA PHE A 9 -11.85 6.20 -9.91
C PHE A 9 -12.04 7.58 -10.51
N THR A 10 -12.35 8.56 -9.66
CA THR A 10 -12.26 9.97 -10.04
C THR A 10 -10.94 10.52 -9.53
N VAL A 11 -10.02 10.79 -10.45
CA VAL A 11 -8.71 11.36 -10.13
C VAL A 11 -8.78 12.89 -10.18
N ARG A 12 -8.33 13.53 -9.12
CA ARG A 12 -8.05 14.97 -9.12
C ARG A 12 -6.57 15.18 -9.35
N THR A 13 -6.21 15.93 -10.39
CA THR A 13 -4.82 16.17 -10.78
C THR A 13 -4.16 17.33 -10.03
N GLN A 14 -4.93 18.08 -9.24
CA GLN A 14 -4.43 19.19 -8.43
C GLN A 14 -4.65 18.91 -6.95
N ALA A 15 -3.59 19.11 -6.16
CA ALA A 15 -3.63 19.04 -4.72
C ALA A 15 -4.53 20.15 -4.17
N LEU A 16 -5.39 19.79 -3.23
CA LEU A 16 -6.19 20.75 -2.47
C LEU A 16 -5.47 21.04 -1.15
N ASP A 17 -5.47 22.30 -0.74
CA ASP A 17 -4.99 22.71 0.58
C ASP A 17 -6.00 22.27 1.64
N MET A 18 -5.63 21.30 2.46
CA MET A 18 -6.41 20.75 3.59
C MET A 18 -6.21 21.57 4.86
N HIS A 19 -5.21 22.45 4.91
CA HIS A 19 -4.97 23.32 6.05
C HIS A 19 -5.91 24.54 6.03
N ALA A 20 -6.20 25.08 4.84
CA ALA A 20 -7.10 26.21 4.69
C ALA A 20 -8.57 25.75 4.59
N ASP A 21 -9.40 26.20 5.53
CA ASP A 21 -10.84 26.21 5.32
C ASP A 21 -11.22 27.13 4.15
N GLY A 22 -12.30 26.77 3.44
CA GLY A 22 -12.91 27.68 2.47
C GLY A 22 -13.56 26.99 1.26
N PRO A 23 -13.90 27.79 0.23
CA PRO A 23 -14.76 27.34 -0.87
C PRO A 23 -14.22 26.14 -1.66
N ALA A 24 -12.90 25.93 -1.63
CA ALA A 24 -12.28 24.81 -2.31
C ALA A 24 -12.45 23.49 -1.54
N HIS A 25 -12.40 23.53 -0.21
CA HIS A 25 -12.70 22.38 0.66
C HIS A 25 -14.21 22.07 0.63
N ASP A 26 -15.07 23.08 0.72
CA ASP A 26 -16.53 22.87 0.64
C ASP A 26 -16.94 22.21 -0.69
N LYS A 27 -16.37 22.67 -1.81
CA LYS A 27 -16.57 22.02 -3.12
C LYS A 27 -16.06 20.59 -3.18
N LEU A 28 -15.04 20.24 -2.40
CA LEU A 28 -14.58 18.84 -2.31
C LEU A 28 -15.61 18.01 -1.53
N LEU A 29 -16.08 18.49 -0.38
CA LEU A 29 -17.11 17.83 0.41
C LEU A 29 -18.38 17.61 -0.42
N ASP A 30 -18.87 18.65 -1.10
CA ASP A 30 -20.04 18.55 -1.99
C ASP A 30 -19.84 17.50 -3.07
N ARG A 31 -18.64 17.44 -3.66
CA ARG A 31 -18.34 16.45 -4.70
C ARG A 31 -18.33 15.04 -4.12
N VAL A 32 -17.78 14.85 -2.93
CA VAL A 32 -17.73 13.55 -2.25
C VAL A 32 -19.14 13.07 -1.93
N THR A 33 -19.96 13.93 -1.33
CA THR A 33 -21.34 13.62 -0.96
C THR A 33 -22.22 13.39 -2.20
N ASN A 34 -22.23 14.31 -3.16
CA ASN A 34 -23.07 14.20 -4.36
C ASN A 34 -22.65 13.05 -5.28
N GLY A 35 -21.36 12.69 -5.26
CA GLY A 35 -20.85 11.56 -6.04
C GLY A 35 -21.00 10.21 -5.34
N GLY A 36 -21.42 10.18 -4.06
CA GLY A 36 -21.58 8.94 -3.30
C GLY A 36 -20.28 8.16 -3.10
N TYR A 37 -19.14 8.85 -2.91
CA TYR A 37 -17.86 8.18 -2.75
C TYR A 37 -17.71 7.62 -1.33
N GLY A 38 -17.59 6.30 -1.19
CA GLY A 38 -17.31 5.63 0.08
C GLY A 38 -15.81 5.52 0.43
N LEU A 39 -14.92 5.85 -0.50
CA LEU A 39 -13.48 5.84 -0.30
C LEU A 39 -12.85 7.08 -0.93
N VAL A 40 -12.05 7.80 -0.15
CA VAL A 40 -11.21 8.90 -0.63
C VAL A 40 -9.76 8.59 -0.31
N VAL A 41 -8.89 8.64 -1.33
CA VAL A 41 -7.44 8.49 -1.17
C VAL A 41 -6.78 9.84 -1.34
N VAL A 42 -6.09 10.27 -0.29
CA VAL A 42 -5.25 11.46 -0.26
C VAL A 42 -3.81 11.02 -0.50
N ASP A 43 -3.40 11.10 -1.75
CA ASP A 43 -2.03 10.77 -2.15
C ASP A 43 -1.07 11.89 -1.73
N THR A 44 -0.18 11.54 -0.82
CA THR A 44 0.88 12.39 -0.26
C THR A 44 0.35 13.56 0.56
N LEU A 45 0.18 13.33 1.86
CA LEU A 45 -0.20 14.31 2.87
C LEU A 45 0.57 15.63 2.75
N ARG A 46 1.90 15.56 2.52
CA ARG A 46 2.74 16.76 2.40
C ARG A 46 2.32 17.70 1.27
N ARG A 47 1.72 17.18 0.19
CA ARG A 47 1.24 18.00 -0.93
C ARG A 47 -0.07 18.71 -0.59
N VAL A 48 -0.88 18.11 0.28
CA VAL A 48 -2.21 18.63 0.63
C VAL A 48 -2.23 19.38 1.96
N SER A 49 -1.23 19.22 2.83
CA SER A 49 -1.10 19.98 4.07
C SER A 49 -0.76 21.47 3.86
N GLY A 50 -0.63 21.92 2.60
CA GLY A 50 -0.43 23.33 2.25
C GLY A 50 0.85 23.91 2.86
N ARG A 51 0.70 25.03 3.57
CA ARG A 51 1.77 25.71 4.31
C ARG A 51 1.86 25.31 5.79
N ALA A 52 1.09 24.29 6.22
CA ALA A 52 1.09 23.87 7.61
C ALA A 52 2.50 23.46 8.06
N ASP A 53 2.98 24.07 9.14
CA ASP A 53 4.18 23.57 9.81
C ASP A 53 3.84 22.22 10.44
N GLY A 54 4.52 21.16 10.01
CA GLY A 54 4.16 19.76 10.29
C GLY A 54 4.21 19.35 11.76
N ASN A 55 4.58 20.26 12.66
CA ASN A 55 4.80 20.03 14.08
C ASN A 55 4.01 21.00 15.00
N GLY A 56 3.02 21.74 14.47
CA GLY A 56 2.24 22.73 15.25
C GLY A 56 0.73 22.49 15.27
N SER A 57 -0.02 23.40 15.91
CA SER A 57 -1.50 23.41 15.96
C SER A 57 -2.18 23.41 14.59
N GLN A 58 -1.45 23.81 13.54
CA GLN A 58 -1.88 23.80 12.14
C GLN A 58 -2.19 22.39 11.62
N MET A 59 -1.56 21.35 12.18
CA MET A 59 -1.88 19.97 11.80
C MET A 59 -3.23 19.52 12.34
N GLY A 60 -3.72 20.10 13.45
CA GLY A 60 -5.07 19.85 13.96
C GLY A 60 -6.14 20.23 12.92
N HIS A 61 -6.00 21.38 12.25
CA HIS A 61 -6.90 21.77 11.16
C HIS A 61 -6.90 20.80 9.99
N VAL A 62 -5.73 20.24 9.65
CA VAL A 62 -5.64 19.22 8.59
C VAL A 62 -6.37 17.95 9.02
N VAL A 63 -6.21 17.50 10.27
CA VAL A 63 -6.93 16.34 10.83
C VAL A 63 -8.44 16.58 10.82
N ASP A 64 -8.89 17.72 11.32
CA ASP A 64 -10.31 18.09 11.35
C ASP A 64 -10.93 18.08 9.95
N ASN A 65 -10.22 18.59 8.95
CA ASN A 65 -10.68 18.59 7.56
C ASN A 65 -10.69 17.19 6.94
N LEU A 66 -9.71 16.33 7.27
CA LEU A 66 -9.74 14.91 6.88
C LEU A 66 -10.92 14.17 7.51
N ASP A 67 -11.26 14.49 8.76
CA ASP A 67 -12.39 13.90 9.46
C ASP A 67 -13.75 14.42 8.92
N ARG A 68 -13.83 15.71 8.56
CA ARG A 68 -14.98 16.24 7.79
C ARG A 68 -15.14 15.54 6.44
N LEU A 69 -14.03 15.30 5.74
CA LEU A 69 -14.02 14.57 4.48
C LEU A 69 -14.49 13.12 4.67
N ARG A 70 -14.09 12.44 5.75
CA ARG A 70 -14.62 11.12 6.13
C ARG A 70 -16.12 11.16 6.40
N ARG A 71 -16.64 12.17 7.10
CA ARG A 71 -18.10 12.27 7.30
C ARG A 71 -18.84 12.46 5.98
N ALA A 72 -18.26 13.17 5.02
CA ALA A 72 -18.84 13.36 3.69
C ALA A 72 -18.93 12.06 2.86
N THR A 73 -18.14 11.03 3.19
CA THR A 73 -18.19 9.70 2.56
C THR A 73 -19.28 8.78 3.12
N ASP A 74 -20.28 9.33 3.83
CA ASP A 74 -21.29 8.56 4.57
C ASP A 74 -20.65 7.59 5.59
N ASN A 75 -19.65 8.08 6.31
CA ASN A 75 -18.82 7.32 7.25
C ASN A 75 -18.02 6.16 6.62
N GLY A 76 -17.70 6.27 5.32
CA GLY A 76 -16.74 5.42 4.65
C GLY A 76 -15.29 5.68 5.11
N ALA A 77 -14.33 5.51 4.19
CA ALA A 77 -12.91 5.56 4.50
C ALA A 77 -12.18 6.74 3.84
N VAL A 78 -11.24 7.34 4.58
CA VAL A 78 -10.23 8.26 4.06
C VAL A 78 -8.86 7.63 4.29
N VAL A 79 -8.11 7.37 3.22
CA VAL A 79 -6.75 6.84 3.29
C VAL A 79 -5.78 7.96 2.96
N VAL A 80 -4.84 8.21 3.85
CA VAL A 80 -3.84 9.27 3.69
C VAL A 80 -2.45 8.63 3.55
N LEU A 81 -1.78 8.89 2.43
CA LEU A 81 -0.40 8.44 2.23
C LEU A 81 0.55 9.50 2.78
N SER A 82 1.42 9.14 3.72
CA SER A 82 2.42 10.04 4.28
C SER A 82 3.82 9.45 4.13
N HIS A 83 4.78 10.27 3.71
CA HIS A 83 6.18 9.87 3.69
C HIS A 83 6.83 10.15 5.03
N THR A 84 7.52 9.16 5.58
CA THR A 84 8.42 9.36 6.72
C THR A 84 9.64 10.17 6.26
N ALA A 85 10.16 11.05 7.13
CA ALA A 85 11.42 11.74 6.85
C ALA A 85 12.58 10.73 6.82
N LYS A 86 13.69 11.12 6.19
CA LYS A 86 14.86 10.28 5.85
C LYS A 86 15.58 9.64 7.06
N ASP A 87 15.28 10.06 8.29
CA ASP A 87 16.03 9.67 9.47
C ASP A 87 15.22 8.66 10.31
N ASP A 88 15.51 7.38 10.12
CA ASP A 88 14.80 6.21 10.67
C ASP A 88 14.95 6.03 12.21
N HIS A 89 15.46 7.04 12.92
CA HIS A 89 15.81 6.96 14.35
C HIS A 89 15.25 8.09 15.24
N THR A 90 14.37 8.96 14.73
CA THR A 90 13.72 9.93 15.63
C THR A 90 12.29 10.24 15.19
N THR A 91 11.33 9.63 15.89
CA THR A 91 9.88 9.85 15.78
C THR A 91 9.53 11.28 16.22
N ARG A 92 9.79 12.28 15.38
CA ARG A 92 9.43 13.70 15.66
C ARG A 92 8.95 14.49 14.44
N ARG A 93 8.38 13.83 13.45
CA ARG A 93 7.68 14.53 12.37
C ARG A 93 6.41 13.74 12.01
N PHE A 94 5.24 14.34 12.26
CA PHE A 94 3.88 13.83 12.03
C PHE A 94 3.20 12.94 13.09
N SER A 95 3.60 12.97 14.36
CA SER A 95 2.94 12.17 15.42
C SER A 95 1.46 12.48 15.59
N GLY A 96 1.04 13.75 15.48
CA GLY A 96 -0.36 14.14 15.70
C GLY A 96 -1.35 13.47 14.75
N ILE A 97 -0.98 13.23 13.49
CA ILE A 97 -1.86 12.51 12.55
C ILE A 97 -1.94 11.03 12.88
N GLU A 98 -0.83 10.41 13.31
CA GLU A 98 -0.85 9.01 13.75
C GLU A 98 -1.69 8.85 15.03
N ASP A 99 -1.63 9.84 15.93
CA ASP A 99 -2.38 9.87 17.20
C ASP A 99 -3.90 10.01 16.98
N ASP A 100 -4.34 10.70 15.92
CA ASP A 100 -5.76 10.89 15.60
C ASP A 100 -6.32 9.86 14.60
N ALA A 101 -5.46 9.13 13.88
CA ALA A 101 -5.90 8.11 12.92
C ALA A 101 -6.52 6.88 13.61
N ASP A 102 -7.62 6.35 13.08
CA ASP A 102 -8.21 5.09 13.58
C ASP A 102 -7.29 3.88 13.31
N ILE A 103 -6.53 3.91 12.20
CA ILE A 103 -5.64 2.83 11.74
C ILE A 103 -4.36 3.43 11.18
N VAL A 104 -3.20 2.92 11.58
CA VAL A 104 -1.89 3.31 11.03
C VAL A 104 -1.16 2.08 10.50
N TRP A 105 -0.81 2.11 9.22
CA TRP A 105 0.04 1.12 8.58
C TRP A 105 1.37 1.75 8.18
N HIS A 106 2.47 1.12 8.59
CA HIS A 106 3.81 1.49 8.14
C HIS A 106 4.25 0.55 7.03
N ALA A 107 4.68 1.15 5.91
CA ALA A 107 5.25 0.47 4.77
C ALA A 107 6.77 0.67 4.78
N LYS A 108 7.55 -0.39 5.04
CA LYS A 108 9.02 -0.32 5.09
C LYS A 108 9.65 -1.42 4.24
N ARG A 109 10.78 -1.11 3.60
CA ARG A 109 11.62 -2.13 3.00
C ARG A 109 12.35 -2.88 4.13
N PRO A 110 12.26 -4.21 4.22
CA PRO A 110 13.06 -4.96 5.18
C PRO A 110 14.56 -4.84 4.86
N PRO A 111 15.44 -4.71 5.88
CA PRO A 111 16.88 -4.54 5.67
C PRO A 111 17.52 -5.73 4.97
N ASP A 112 17.08 -6.94 5.32
CA ASP A 112 17.60 -8.21 4.77
C ASP A 112 16.59 -8.88 3.82
N GLY A 113 15.73 -8.11 3.15
CA GLY A 113 14.80 -8.65 2.16
C GLY A 113 15.24 -8.37 0.72
N PRO A 114 14.63 -9.05 -0.27
CA PRO A 114 14.93 -8.79 -1.67
C PRO A 114 14.64 -7.33 -2.06
N ALA A 115 15.22 -6.89 -3.17
CA ALA A 115 15.17 -5.48 -3.61
C ALA A 115 13.75 -4.92 -3.84
N MET A 116 12.73 -5.78 -3.92
CA MET A 116 11.33 -5.39 -4.07
C MET A 116 10.45 -5.85 -2.90
N ALA A 117 11.05 -6.26 -1.79
CA ALA A 117 10.32 -6.58 -0.57
C ALA A 117 9.73 -5.34 0.10
N LEU A 118 8.57 -5.54 0.70
CA LEU A 118 7.83 -4.55 1.46
C LEU A 118 7.18 -5.23 2.67
N ASP A 119 7.50 -4.76 3.87
CA ASP A 119 6.75 -5.07 5.08
C ASP A 119 5.68 -4.01 5.29
N LEU A 120 4.42 -4.43 5.33
CA LEU A 120 3.32 -3.64 5.87
C LEU A 120 3.09 -4.04 7.32
N THR A 121 3.25 -3.11 8.25
CA THR A 121 3.02 -3.36 9.68
C THR A 121 1.91 -2.45 10.19
N ASN A 122 0.87 -3.03 10.79
CA ASN A 122 -0.13 -2.29 11.52
C ASN A 122 0.47 -1.78 12.84
N LYS A 123 0.63 -0.47 12.95
CA LYS A 123 1.18 0.20 14.13
C LYS A 123 0.10 0.67 15.10
N LYS A 124 -1.11 0.85 14.60
CA LYS A 124 -2.26 1.30 15.37
C LYS A 124 -3.54 0.75 14.78
N MET A 125 -4.45 0.32 15.64
CA MET A 125 -5.78 -0.14 15.30
C MET A 125 -6.70 0.14 16.48
N LYS A 126 -7.62 1.08 16.32
CA LYS A 126 -8.54 1.48 17.39
C LYS A 126 -9.47 0.35 17.85
N ASP A 127 -10.08 -0.34 16.89
CA ASP A 127 -11.17 -1.30 17.12
C ASP A 127 -10.78 -2.76 16.78
N GLY A 128 -9.47 -3.08 16.74
CA GLY A 128 -9.00 -4.39 16.31
C GLY A 128 -7.59 -4.74 16.79
N PRO A 129 -7.07 -5.92 16.43
CA PRO A 129 -5.73 -6.34 16.83
C PRO A 129 -4.66 -5.48 16.15
N GLU A 130 -3.70 -5.01 16.94
CA GLU A 130 -2.52 -4.30 16.47
C GLU A 130 -1.36 -5.25 16.19
N GLY A 131 -0.36 -4.78 15.44
CA GLY A 131 0.89 -5.50 15.22
C GLY A 131 0.83 -6.53 14.10
N GLU A 132 -0.29 -6.63 13.36
CA GLU A 132 -0.34 -7.44 12.15
C GLU A 132 0.77 -7.01 11.18
N ARG A 133 1.49 -8.00 10.66
CA ARG A 133 2.54 -7.80 9.68
C ARG A 133 2.24 -8.62 8.44
N VAL A 134 2.23 -7.94 7.30
CA VAL A 134 2.07 -8.55 5.98
C VAL A 134 3.37 -8.35 5.21
N GLU A 135 4.03 -9.45 4.90
CA GLU A 135 5.24 -9.47 4.08
C GLU A 135 4.84 -9.57 2.61
N LEU A 136 5.27 -8.58 1.81
CA LEU A 136 4.93 -8.45 0.41
C LEU A 136 6.18 -8.38 -0.45
N THR A 137 6.06 -8.80 -1.70
CA THR A 137 7.02 -8.50 -2.77
C THR A 137 6.32 -7.83 -3.94
N LEU A 138 7.06 -7.00 -4.65
CA LEU A 138 6.60 -6.27 -5.82
C LEU A 138 7.31 -6.82 -7.06
N ALA A 139 6.55 -7.22 -8.07
CA ALA A 139 7.09 -7.64 -9.36
C ALA A 139 6.66 -6.66 -10.44
N PRO A 140 7.58 -6.06 -11.22
CA PRO A 140 7.21 -5.27 -12.38
C PRO A 140 6.57 -6.19 -13.43
N VAL A 141 5.42 -5.80 -13.95
CA VAL A 141 4.72 -6.51 -15.03
C VAL A 141 4.24 -5.47 -16.04
N LEU A 142 4.90 -5.44 -17.20
CA LEU A 142 4.71 -4.39 -18.21
C LEU A 142 4.91 -3.00 -17.57
N ASP A 143 3.98 -2.07 -17.80
CA ASP A 143 3.98 -0.72 -17.22
C ASP A 143 3.34 -0.66 -15.82
N SER A 144 3.32 -1.78 -15.10
CA SER A 144 2.63 -1.92 -13.81
C SER A 144 3.47 -2.67 -12.78
N LEU A 145 2.96 -2.72 -11.55
CA LEU A 145 3.53 -3.45 -10.42
C LEU A 145 2.47 -4.40 -9.86
N VAL A 146 2.83 -5.67 -9.76
CA VAL A 146 2.01 -6.68 -9.09
C VAL A 146 2.54 -6.86 -7.68
N VAL A 147 1.62 -6.90 -6.72
CA VAL A 147 1.91 -7.12 -5.30
C VAL A 147 1.51 -8.55 -4.95
N SER A 148 2.41 -9.32 -4.36
CA SER A 148 2.14 -10.66 -3.84
C SER A 148 2.69 -10.82 -2.43
N LYS A 149 2.21 -11.82 -1.68
CA LYS A 149 2.82 -12.17 -0.39
C LYS A 149 4.17 -12.84 -0.64
N TYR A 150 5.19 -12.42 0.10
CA TYR A 150 6.48 -13.11 0.12
C TYR A 150 6.67 -13.76 1.49
N ALA A 151 6.89 -15.06 1.52
CA ALA A 151 7.28 -15.72 2.77
C ALA A 151 8.79 -15.54 2.95
N ARG A 152 9.23 -14.89 4.02
CA ARG A 152 10.62 -15.07 4.50
C ARG A 152 10.79 -16.53 4.93
N THR A 153 11.08 -17.43 3.99
CA THR A 153 11.60 -18.75 4.33
C THR A 153 12.91 -18.51 5.08
N GLY A 154 12.87 -18.68 6.39
CA GLY A 154 14.07 -18.68 7.21
C GLY A 154 15.08 -19.66 6.62
N SER A 155 16.33 -19.21 6.48
CA SER A 155 17.52 -20.03 6.19
C SER A 155 17.45 -20.99 4.98
N GLY A 156 18.07 -20.58 3.87
CA GLY A 156 18.80 -21.47 2.95
C GLY A 156 18.04 -21.97 1.71
N HIS A 157 18.51 -21.56 0.53
CA HIS A 157 18.53 -22.36 -0.72
C HIS A 157 17.26 -23.11 -1.22
N VAL A 158 16.04 -22.63 -0.99
CA VAL A 158 14.83 -23.30 -1.55
C VAL A 158 14.01 -22.43 -2.52
N VAL A 159 14.16 -21.10 -2.51
CA VAL A 159 13.29 -20.20 -3.29
C VAL A 159 13.50 -20.30 -4.81
N ASP A 160 14.74 -20.52 -5.26
CA ASP A 160 15.09 -20.56 -6.70
C ASP A 160 14.53 -21.82 -7.39
N THR A 161 14.47 -22.93 -6.65
CA THR A 161 13.97 -24.22 -7.16
C THR A 161 12.47 -24.23 -7.34
N ASP A 162 11.74 -23.82 -6.30
CA ASP A 162 10.28 -23.83 -6.34
C ASP A 162 9.77 -22.85 -7.41
N GLU A 163 10.43 -21.70 -7.57
CA GLU A 163 10.11 -20.72 -8.62
C GLU A 163 10.37 -21.29 -10.01
N ALA A 164 11.53 -21.90 -10.26
CA ALA A 164 11.85 -22.54 -11.53
C ALA A 164 10.88 -23.68 -11.91
N VAL A 165 10.48 -24.50 -10.93
CA VAL A 165 9.50 -25.58 -11.14
C VAL A 165 8.11 -25.02 -11.45
N MET A 166 7.69 -23.97 -10.75
CA MET A 166 6.39 -23.35 -10.97
C MET A 166 6.33 -22.56 -12.28
N ASP A 167 7.41 -21.92 -12.70
CA ASP A 167 7.52 -21.28 -14.01
C ASP A 167 7.51 -22.32 -15.13
N ALA A 168 8.25 -23.44 -15.00
CA ALA A 168 8.19 -24.54 -15.96
C ALA A 168 6.77 -25.15 -16.08
N MET A 169 6.09 -25.35 -14.96
CA MET A 169 4.68 -25.77 -14.95
C MET A 169 3.77 -24.78 -15.67
N ARG A 170 3.97 -23.48 -15.46
CA ARG A 170 3.15 -22.41 -16.05
C ARG A 170 3.44 -22.20 -17.54
N GLU A 171 4.69 -22.29 -17.97
CA GLU A 171 5.09 -21.90 -19.33
C GLU A 171 5.06 -23.06 -20.30
N THR A 172 5.47 -24.25 -19.85
CA THR A 172 5.62 -25.42 -20.71
C THR A 172 4.44 -26.39 -20.57
N PHE A 173 3.88 -26.51 -19.36
CA PHE A 173 2.93 -27.58 -19.02
C PHE A 173 1.53 -27.11 -18.61
N ALA A 174 1.18 -25.84 -18.84
CA ALA A 174 -0.07 -25.23 -18.37
C ALA A 174 -1.35 -25.98 -18.78
N HIS A 175 -1.32 -26.71 -19.90
CA HIS A 175 -2.48 -27.40 -20.46
C HIS A 175 -2.35 -28.93 -20.48
N THR A 176 -1.16 -29.46 -20.21
CA THR A 176 -0.87 -30.90 -20.30
C THR A 176 -0.58 -31.52 -18.95
N GLY A 177 -0.20 -30.72 -17.94
CA GLY A 177 0.45 -31.20 -16.73
C GLY A 177 1.87 -31.71 -17.03
N ALA A 178 2.62 -32.02 -15.96
CA ALA A 178 4.00 -32.52 -16.07
C ALA A 178 4.23 -33.70 -15.13
N SER A 179 5.00 -34.69 -15.58
CA SER A 179 5.61 -35.67 -14.69
C SER A 179 6.91 -35.14 -14.09
N THR A 180 7.35 -35.71 -12.96
CA THR A 180 8.61 -35.32 -12.29
C THR A 180 9.81 -35.40 -13.24
N GLN A 181 9.84 -36.39 -14.14
CA GLN A 181 10.92 -36.54 -15.11
C GLN A 181 10.94 -35.41 -16.15
N GLN A 182 9.77 -34.94 -16.59
CA GLN A 182 9.66 -33.82 -17.52
C GLN A 182 10.03 -32.48 -16.87
N LEU A 183 9.72 -32.31 -15.58
CA LEU A 183 10.13 -31.11 -14.84
C LEU A 183 11.65 -31.06 -14.69
N ILE A 184 12.27 -32.17 -14.30
CA ILE A 184 13.75 -32.29 -14.23
C ILE A 184 14.41 -31.93 -15.56
N GLU A 185 13.84 -32.39 -16.67
CA GLU A 185 14.39 -32.13 -18.01
C GLU A 185 14.28 -30.66 -18.41
N VAL A 186 13.19 -29.99 -18.04
CA VAL A 186 12.94 -28.58 -18.40
C VAL A 186 13.62 -27.59 -17.46
N THR A 187 13.75 -27.92 -16.17
CA THR A 187 14.41 -27.06 -15.18
C THR A 187 15.90 -27.34 -15.04
N GLU A 188 16.41 -28.42 -15.64
CA GLU A 188 17.78 -28.93 -15.51
C GLU A 188 18.20 -29.23 -14.05
N MET A 189 17.22 -29.41 -13.16
CA MET A 189 17.47 -29.58 -11.73
C MET A 189 17.72 -31.04 -11.35
N PRO A 190 18.55 -31.31 -10.33
CA PRO A 190 18.78 -32.67 -9.86
C PRO A 190 17.48 -33.33 -9.39
N LYS A 191 17.35 -34.66 -9.60
CA LYS A 191 16.18 -35.43 -9.14
C LYS A 191 15.91 -35.37 -7.63
N SER A 192 16.93 -35.05 -6.83
CA SER A 192 16.77 -34.85 -5.39
C SER A 192 16.06 -33.54 -5.03
N THR A 193 15.88 -32.65 -6.01
CA THR A 193 15.45 -31.26 -5.82
C THR A 193 14.05 -30.98 -6.39
N VAL A 194 13.53 -31.85 -7.29
CA VAL A 194 12.22 -31.73 -7.98
C VAL A 194 11.21 -32.75 -7.47
#